data_AF-A0ABD3RG51-F1
#
_entry.id   AF-A0ABD3RG51-F1
#
_cell.length_a   1.000
_cell.length_b   1.000
_cell.length_c   1.000
_cell.angle_alpha   90.00
_cell.angle_beta   90.00
_cell.angle_gamma   90.00
#
_symmetry.space_group_name_H-M   'P 1'
#
loop_
_entity.id
_entity.type
_entity.pdbx_description
1 polymer ?
#
loop_
_entity_poly.entity_id
_entity_poly.type
_entity_poly.pdbx_seq_one_letter_code
_entity_poly.pdbx_strand_id
1 'polypeptide(L)'
;MIASVGIISSSILASLAAYCRGNIAHASASAFLSPSPIKAATGAARSRRTVATAAAMLSSSSATAAASTAADASSSSSSIDDKSHLYMPSERDKHYDGNIARYLLDLHDERATFDFCGGMLFQLVLSDRLRSHLEDVASSHPTDASRQQQPVIRPSSQSLMNRVPGYDRSSQADNVMIFHGRELRGITNASGGMGYVLQLSFADPSGEITAASSAEGGIVPSGKGADSAWDGRAVDAQGWSTEEIATYDGWRSDQVRRWRDAKTYKAEGFEDFSEVFGDGAYGLNHRFFLHYDDGGRMWLCAEDGCEGTPSKRGGGLFGKIGGFFGGM
;
A
#
# COMPACT_ATOMS: atom_id res chain seq x y z
N MET A 1 -38.20 -1.41 55.88
CA MET A 1 -36.95 -1.38 56.65
C MET A 1 -36.37 -2.79 56.66
N ILE A 2 -35.31 -3.01 55.87
CA ILE A 2 -34.18 -3.94 56.07
C ILE A 2 -33.24 -3.57 54.90
N ALA A 3 -32.08 -3.02 55.23
CA ALA A 3 -31.05 -2.63 54.28
C ALA A 3 -29.98 -3.74 54.24
N SER A 4 -29.68 -4.25 53.05
CA SER A 4 -28.53 -5.13 52.81
C SER A 4 -27.44 -4.31 52.14
N VAL A 5 -26.35 -4.10 52.87
CA VAL A 5 -25.11 -3.48 52.41
C VAL A 5 -24.23 -4.59 51.86
N GLY A 6 -23.95 -4.56 50.55
CA GLY A 6 -22.99 -5.42 49.88
C GLY A 6 -21.60 -4.78 49.90
N ILE A 7 -20.64 -5.49 50.50
CA ILE A 7 -19.22 -5.13 50.59
C ILE A 7 -18.56 -5.49 49.25
N ILE A 8 -17.97 -4.52 48.55
CA ILE A 8 -17.11 -4.76 47.38
C ILE A 8 -15.65 -4.75 47.83
N SER A 9 -14.96 -5.85 47.52
CA SER A 9 -13.56 -6.15 47.86
C SER A 9 -12.57 -5.20 47.18
N SER A 10 -11.63 -4.65 47.96
CA SER A 10 -10.65 -3.63 47.58
C SER A 10 -9.40 -4.17 46.85
N SER A 11 -9.54 -5.11 45.92
CA SER A 11 -8.42 -5.85 45.34
C SER A 11 -8.01 -5.44 43.90
N ILE A 12 -8.61 -4.40 43.32
CA ILE A 12 -8.35 -4.00 41.92
C ILE A 12 -7.95 -2.51 41.86
N LEU A 13 -6.85 -2.15 42.51
CA LEU A 13 -6.27 -0.80 42.44
C LEU A 13 -4.75 -0.79 42.66
N ALA A 14 -4.07 -1.80 42.11
CA ALA A 14 -2.60 -1.95 42.23
C ALA A 14 -1.90 -2.36 40.93
N SER A 15 -2.40 -1.97 39.76
CA SER A 15 -1.73 -2.32 38.49
C SER A 15 -1.79 -1.24 37.41
N LEU A 16 -1.62 0.04 37.78
CA LEU A 16 -1.62 1.15 36.82
C LEU A 16 -0.65 2.31 37.16
N ALA A 17 0.40 2.04 37.94
CA ALA A 17 1.35 3.08 38.39
C ALA A 17 2.84 2.75 38.18
N ALA A 18 3.19 1.95 37.16
CA ALA A 18 4.57 1.55 36.91
C ALA A 18 5.00 1.56 35.42
N TYR A 19 4.58 2.57 34.64
CA TYR A 19 5.07 2.71 33.24
C TYR A 19 5.41 4.14 32.82
N CYS A 20 5.88 4.98 33.75
CA CYS A 20 6.43 6.29 33.41
C CYS A 20 7.61 6.62 34.33
N ARG A 21 8.80 6.04 34.07
CA ARG A 21 10.09 6.59 34.53
C ARG A 21 11.28 5.81 33.98
N GLY A 22 12.11 6.50 33.19
CA GLY A 22 13.45 6.10 32.76
C GLY A 22 13.63 6.39 31.26
N ASN A 23 14.67 7.03 30.76
CA ASN A 23 15.88 7.60 31.34
C ASN A 23 16.45 8.50 30.24
N ILE A 24 16.60 9.82 30.46
CA ILE A 24 17.29 10.69 29.52
C ILE A 24 18.74 10.79 29.98
N ALA A 25 19.64 10.11 29.26
CA ALA A 25 21.07 10.34 29.33
C ALA A 25 21.54 10.80 27.95
N HIS A 26 21.75 12.11 27.83
CA HIS A 26 22.48 12.74 26.73
C HIS A 26 23.96 12.36 26.82
N ALA A 27 24.52 11.78 25.76
CA ALA A 27 25.95 11.76 25.52
C ALA A 27 26.22 12.17 24.07
N SER A 28 26.59 13.44 23.91
CA SER A 28 27.16 13.98 22.69
C SER A 28 28.59 13.47 22.51
N ALA A 29 28.90 12.87 21.36
CA ALA A 29 30.26 12.73 20.89
C ALA A 29 30.29 12.87 19.36
N SER A 30 30.60 14.08 18.92
CA SER A 30 31.00 14.38 17.54
C SER A 30 32.40 13.80 17.31
N ALA A 31 32.56 12.96 16.29
CA ALA A 31 33.87 12.63 15.74
C ALA A 31 33.81 12.75 14.22
N PHE A 32 34.50 13.79 13.73
CA PHE A 32 34.90 14.02 12.35
C PHE A 32 35.74 12.84 11.84
N LEU A 33 35.35 12.21 10.73
CA LEU A 33 36.27 11.57 9.79
C LEU A 33 35.72 11.68 8.35
N SER A 34 36.54 12.27 7.50
CA SER A 34 36.48 12.36 6.03
C SER A 34 37.94 12.17 5.57
N PRO A 35 38.27 11.91 4.29
CA PRO A 35 37.56 11.25 3.19
C PRO A 35 38.39 10.06 2.64
N SER A 36 37.88 9.31 1.65
CA SER A 36 38.70 8.88 0.50
C SER A 36 37.86 8.38 -0.69
N PRO A 37 38.34 8.61 -1.93
CA PRO A 37 37.60 8.36 -3.17
C PRO A 37 37.80 6.91 -3.65
N ILE A 38 36.71 6.25 -4.07
CA ILE A 38 36.81 4.98 -4.80
C ILE A 38 36.75 5.28 -6.29
N LYS A 39 37.81 4.84 -6.97
CA LYS A 39 38.07 4.95 -8.41
C LYS A 39 37.01 4.21 -9.24
N ALA A 40 36.60 4.87 -10.32
CA ALA A 40 35.89 4.26 -11.43
C ALA A 40 36.75 3.19 -12.11
N ALA A 41 36.16 2.03 -12.38
CA ALA A 41 36.68 1.05 -13.32
C ALA A 41 35.65 0.83 -14.42
N THR A 42 35.96 1.41 -15.58
CA THR A 42 35.39 1.11 -16.89
C THR A 42 35.72 -0.31 -17.31
N GLY A 43 34.72 -1.09 -17.71
CA GLY A 43 34.90 -2.43 -18.28
C GLY A 43 33.79 -2.75 -19.28
N ALA A 44 33.96 -2.26 -20.51
CA ALA A 44 33.13 -2.63 -21.64
C ALA A 44 33.47 -4.05 -22.10
N ALA A 45 32.47 -4.93 -22.21
CA ALA A 45 32.58 -6.15 -23.01
C ALA A 45 31.28 -6.40 -23.75
N ARG A 46 31.34 -5.99 -25.01
CA ARG A 46 30.37 -6.15 -26.09
C ARG A 46 30.33 -7.63 -26.49
N SER A 47 29.17 -8.29 -26.41
CA SER A 47 28.96 -9.56 -27.11
C SER A 47 27.73 -9.46 -28.00
N ARG A 48 28.00 -9.31 -29.30
CA ARG A 48 27.04 -9.46 -30.39
C ARG A 48 26.94 -10.96 -30.70
N ARG A 49 25.74 -11.53 -30.69
CA ARG A 49 25.41 -12.61 -31.62
C ARG A 49 24.06 -12.38 -32.27
N THR A 50 24.16 -12.33 -33.57
CA THR A 50 23.14 -12.22 -34.61
C THR A 50 22.42 -13.54 -34.83
N VAL A 51 21.10 -13.41 -34.99
CA VAL A 51 20.19 -14.03 -35.97
C VAL A 51 20.26 -15.55 -36.22
N ALA A 52 19.14 -16.23 -35.96
CA ALA A 52 18.63 -17.27 -36.85
C ALA A 52 17.10 -17.19 -36.92
N THR A 53 16.62 -16.70 -38.06
CA THR A 53 15.28 -16.87 -38.62
C THR A 53 14.98 -18.34 -38.90
N ALA A 54 13.79 -18.81 -38.55
CA ALA A 54 13.13 -19.91 -39.23
C ALA A 54 11.62 -19.60 -39.33
N ALA A 55 11.15 -19.57 -40.57
CA ALA A 55 9.79 -19.30 -40.96
C ALA A 55 8.96 -20.59 -41.05
N ALA A 56 7.65 -20.38 -40.89
CA ALA A 56 6.53 -21.06 -41.53
C ALA A 56 6.36 -22.58 -41.36
N MET A 57 5.17 -22.96 -40.88
CA MET A 57 4.30 -23.89 -41.59
C MET A 57 2.84 -23.53 -41.31
N LEU A 58 2.13 -23.25 -42.40
CA LEU A 58 0.68 -23.11 -42.44
C LEU A 58 0.01 -24.45 -42.13
N SER A 59 -1.14 -24.41 -41.48
CA SER A 59 -2.19 -25.41 -41.70
C SER A 59 -3.56 -24.76 -41.56
N SER A 60 -4.20 -24.67 -42.72
CA SER A 60 -5.56 -24.26 -42.99
C SER A 60 -6.51 -25.40 -42.68
N SER A 61 -7.64 -25.12 -42.03
CA SER A 61 -8.94 -25.82 -42.10
C SER A 61 -9.83 -25.25 -40.99
N SER A 62 -11.12 -25.02 -41.09
CA SER A 62 -12.09 -24.93 -42.17
C SER A 62 -13.29 -24.25 -41.54
N ALA A 63 -13.91 -23.31 -42.26
CA ALA A 63 -15.09 -22.60 -41.82
C ALA A 63 -16.31 -23.54 -41.82
N THR A 64 -17.08 -23.54 -40.73
CA THR A 64 -18.50 -23.91 -40.75
C THR A 64 -19.30 -22.76 -40.17
N ALA A 65 -20.01 -22.06 -41.05
CA ALA A 65 -21.04 -21.11 -40.71
C ALA A 65 -22.24 -21.86 -40.11
N ALA A 66 -22.75 -21.36 -38.97
CA ALA A 66 -24.10 -21.63 -38.52
C ALA A 66 -24.71 -20.30 -38.11
N ALA A 67 -25.72 -19.89 -38.87
CA ALA A 67 -26.56 -18.74 -38.60
C ALA A 67 -27.50 -19.05 -37.44
N SER A 68 -27.59 -18.12 -36.49
CA SER A 68 -28.68 -18.09 -35.51
C SER A 68 -28.97 -16.63 -35.13
N THR A 69 -30.02 -16.13 -35.77
CA THR A 69 -31.08 -15.27 -35.20
C THR A 69 -30.65 -14.08 -34.34
N ALA A 70 -30.84 -12.90 -34.92
CA ALA A 70 -31.02 -11.63 -34.23
C ALA A 70 -32.13 -11.74 -33.18
N ALA A 71 -31.78 -11.45 -31.93
CA ALA A 71 -32.71 -11.12 -30.87
C ALA A 71 -32.15 -9.89 -30.14
N ASP A 72 -32.94 -8.83 -30.19
CA ASP A 72 -32.96 -7.64 -29.33
C ASP A 72 -31.64 -7.17 -28.71
N ALA A 73 -31.04 -6.19 -29.38
CA ALA A 73 -30.19 -5.20 -28.74
C ALA A 73 -31.04 -4.32 -27.81
N SER A 74 -31.44 -4.86 -26.67
CA SER A 74 -31.72 -4.05 -25.49
C SER A 74 -30.38 -3.51 -25.01
N SER A 75 -30.11 -2.27 -25.40
CA SER A 75 -29.09 -1.39 -24.84
C SER A 75 -29.20 -1.40 -23.32
N SER A 76 -28.48 -2.30 -22.67
CA SER A 76 -28.24 -2.30 -21.24
C SER A 76 -27.31 -1.12 -20.92
N SER A 77 -27.88 0.07 -20.78
CA SER A 77 -27.21 1.26 -20.24
C SER A 77 -26.98 1.15 -18.72
N SER A 78 -26.84 -0.07 -18.21
CA SER A 78 -26.51 -0.33 -16.81
C SER A 78 -25.00 -0.22 -16.63
N SER A 79 -24.60 0.53 -15.59
CA SER A 79 -23.32 0.44 -14.88
C SER A 79 -22.22 1.49 -15.10
N ILE A 80 -22.52 2.71 -15.54
CA ILE A 80 -21.62 3.86 -15.28
C ILE A 80 -22.00 4.61 -13.99
N ASP A 81 -23.26 4.53 -13.56
CA ASP A 81 -23.78 5.07 -12.29
C ASP A 81 -23.67 4.10 -11.10
N ASP A 82 -23.24 2.85 -11.32
CA ASP A 82 -23.31 1.82 -10.26
C ASP A 82 -22.22 1.97 -9.17
N LYS A 83 -21.12 2.66 -9.50
CA LYS A 83 -19.92 2.74 -8.64
C LYS A 83 -19.58 4.17 -8.22
N SER A 84 -20.54 5.09 -8.30
CA SER A 84 -20.40 6.47 -7.82
C SER A 84 -20.07 6.54 -6.32
N HIS A 85 -20.50 5.55 -5.53
CA HIS A 85 -20.15 5.39 -4.12
C HIS A 85 -18.64 5.20 -3.87
N LEU A 86 -17.82 4.91 -4.88
CA LEU A 86 -16.36 4.86 -4.75
C LEU A 86 -15.68 6.23 -4.85
N TYR A 87 -16.38 7.23 -5.37
CA TYR A 87 -15.78 8.53 -5.72
C TYR A 87 -16.49 9.69 -5.03
N MET A 88 -17.80 9.59 -4.80
CA MET A 88 -18.61 10.65 -4.20
C MET A 88 -18.77 10.43 -2.69
N PRO A 89 -18.37 11.39 -1.82
CA PRO A 89 -18.41 11.23 -0.37
C PRO A 89 -19.77 10.84 0.21
N SER A 90 -20.83 11.55 -0.19
CA SER A 90 -22.19 11.32 0.31
C SER A 90 -22.70 9.91 -0.03
N GLU A 91 -22.32 9.40 -1.19
CA GLU A 91 -22.71 8.07 -1.63
C GLU A 91 -21.88 6.98 -0.96
N ARG A 92 -20.57 7.20 -0.79
CA ARG A 92 -19.69 6.34 0.01
C ARG A 92 -20.25 6.17 1.42
N ASP A 93 -20.53 7.28 2.10
CA ASP A 93 -20.94 7.25 3.50
C ASP A 93 -22.30 6.54 3.65
N LYS A 94 -23.22 6.76 2.71
CA LYS A 94 -24.49 6.04 2.66
C LYS A 94 -24.32 4.54 2.36
N HIS A 95 -23.42 4.18 1.46
CA HIS A 95 -23.22 2.80 1.01
C HIS A 95 -22.52 1.95 2.05
N TYR A 96 -21.46 2.47 2.66
CA TYR A 96 -20.61 1.71 3.57
C TYR A 96 -20.95 1.87 5.05
N ASP A 97 -21.67 2.95 5.44
CA ASP A 97 -22.07 3.22 6.83
C ASP A 97 -20.91 3.06 7.84
N GLY A 98 -19.75 3.61 7.49
CA GLY A 98 -18.53 3.53 8.30
C GLY A 98 -17.71 2.23 8.18
N ASN A 99 -18.10 1.27 7.34
CA ASN A 99 -17.29 0.08 7.03
C ASN A 99 -16.17 0.42 6.04
N ILE A 100 -15.12 1.07 6.53
CA ILE A 100 -13.98 1.52 5.72
C ILE A 100 -13.18 0.33 5.17
N ALA A 101 -13.12 -0.78 5.91
CA ALA A 101 -12.47 -1.99 5.43
C ALA A 101 -13.11 -2.48 4.12
N ARG A 102 -14.46 -2.57 4.08
CA ARG A 102 -15.18 -2.92 2.85
C ARG A 102 -14.92 -1.92 1.72
N TYR A 103 -14.88 -0.62 2.03
CA TYR A 103 -14.59 0.40 1.03
C TYR A 103 -13.20 0.24 0.37
N LEU A 104 -12.16 -0.08 1.16
CA LEU A 104 -10.81 -0.31 0.62
C LEU A 104 -10.75 -1.58 -0.24
N LEU A 105 -11.47 -2.64 0.16
CA LEU A 105 -11.59 -3.87 -0.64
C LEU A 105 -12.24 -3.58 -2.00
N ASP A 106 -13.34 -2.83 -2.01
CA ASP A 106 -14.05 -2.53 -3.25
C ASP A 106 -13.20 -1.61 -4.16
N LEU A 107 -12.45 -0.65 -3.61
CA LEU A 107 -11.46 0.12 -4.39
C LEU A 107 -10.38 -0.78 -5.01
N HIS A 108 -9.92 -1.81 -4.31
CA HIS A 108 -8.94 -2.77 -4.80
C HIS A 108 -9.51 -3.65 -5.92
N ASP A 109 -10.67 -4.27 -5.68
CA ASP A 109 -11.32 -5.17 -6.64
C ASP A 109 -11.70 -4.42 -7.93
N GLU A 110 -12.08 -3.15 -7.81
CA GLU A 110 -12.37 -2.26 -8.93
C GLU A 110 -11.14 -1.63 -9.57
N ARG A 111 -9.94 -1.96 -9.08
CA ARG A 111 -8.65 -1.44 -9.55
C ARG A 111 -8.66 0.09 -9.62
N ALA A 112 -9.31 0.71 -8.64
CA ALA A 112 -9.54 2.14 -8.59
C ALA A 112 -8.21 2.89 -8.60
N THR A 113 -8.18 4.01 -9.31
CA THR A 113 -7.00 4.88 -9.37
C THR A 113 -7.14 6.06 -8.42
N PHE A 114 -6.04 6.44 -7.79
CA PHE A 114 -5.92 7.67 -7.02
C PHE A 114 -5.15 8.70 -7.83
N ASP A 115 -5.69 9.92 -7.88
CA ASP A 115 -5.03 11.04 -8.54
C ASP A 115 -4.09 11.75 -7.56
N PHE A 116 -2.82 11.33 -7.56
CA PHE A 116 -1.76 11.92 -6.75
C PHE A 116 -1.15 13.12 -7.47
N CYS A 117 -0.87 14.18 -6.70
CA CYS A 117 -0.17 15.38 -7.19
C CYS A 117 -0.80 16.05 -8.42
N GLY A 118 -2.11 15.86 -8.64
CA GLY A 118 -2.87 16.52 -9.71
C GLY A 118 -2.59 16.00 -11.12
N GLY A 119 -2.33 14.70 -11.27
CA GLY A 119 -2.27 14.05 -12.58
C GLY A 119 -1.59 12.69 -12.60
N MET A 120 -1.05 12.21 -11.48
CA MET A 120 -0.39 10.91 -11.41
C MET A 120 -1.40 9.87 -10.92
N LEU A 121 -1.87 9.02 -11.83
CA LEU A 121 -2.88 8.02 -11.52
C LEU A 121 -2.23 6.72 -11.05
N PHE A 122 -2.36 6.43 -9.77
CA PHE A 122 -1.91 5.18 -9.17
C PHE A 122 -3.07 4.23 -8.96
N GLN A 123 -3.01 3.01 -9.50
CA GLN A 123 -3.96 1.97 -9.12
C GLN A 123 -3.72 1.55 -7.66
N LEU A 124 -4.78 1.44 -6.86
CA LEU A 124 -4.70 0.82 -5.54
C LEU A 124 -4.61 -0.71 -5.66
N VAL A 125 -3.66 -1.30 -4.96
CA VAL A 125 -3.54 -2.75 -4.77
C VAL A 125 -3.38 -3.03 -3.29
N LEU A 126 -4.08 -4.04 -2.77
CA LEU A 126 -3.87 -4.54 -1.42
C LEU A 126 -3.05 -5.81 -1.52
N SER A 127 -2.08 -5.96 -0.62
CA SER A 127 -1.46 -7.26 -0.35
C SER A 127 -2.50 -8.31 0.01
N ASP A 128 -2.26 -9.57 -0.32
CA ASP A 128 -3.15 -10.68 0.05
C ASP A 128 -3.41 -10.75 1.56
N ARG A 129 -2.38 -10.53 2.37
CA ARG A 129 -2.51 -10.47 3.84
C ARG A 129 -3.39 -9.32 4.31
N LEU A 130 -3.22 -8.12 3.76
CA LEU A 130 -4.05 -6.97 4.14
C LEU A 130 -5.48 -7.17 3.65
N ARG A 131 -5.66 -7.70 2.44
CA ARG A 131 -6.97 -8.05 1.88
C ARG A 131 -7.70 -9.02 2.81
N SER A 132 -7.08 -10.15 3.15
CA SER A 132 -7.66 -11.14 4.06
C SER A 132 -8.01 -10.53 5.42
N HIS A 133 -7.13 -9.70 5.98
CA HIS A 133 -7.40 -9.00 7.23
C HIS A 133 -8.62 -8.06 7.12
N LEU A 134 -8.71 -7.28 6.04
CA LEU A 134 -9.82 -6.36 5.83
C LEU A 134 -11.13 -7.09 5.52
N GLU A 135 -11.10 -8.27 4.89
CA GLU A 135 -12.28 -9.12 4.68
C GLU A 135 -12.87 -9.58 6.03
N ASP A 136 -12.02 -9.98 6.98
CA ASP A 136 -12.42 -10.35 8.33
C ASP A 136 -13.01 -9.15 9.10
N VAL A 137 -12.33 -8.00 9.04
CA VAL A 137 -12.78 -6.76 9.68
C VAL A 137 -14.10 -6.26 9.09
N ALA A 138 -14.26 -6.35 7.77
CA ALA A 138 -15.46 -5.92 7.05
C ALA A 138 -16.68 -6.83 7.32
N SER A 139 -16.45 -8.13 7.55
CA SER A 139 -17.50 -9.12 7.78
C SER A 139 -17.91 -9.22 9.26
N SER A 140 -17.05 -8.77 10.16
CA SER A 140 -17.31 -8.76 11.59
C SER A 140 -18.51 -7.87 11.93
N HIS A 141 -19.47 -8.42 12.69
CA HIS A 141 -20.58 -7.61 13.19
C HIS A 141 -20.04 -6.45 14.04
N PRO A 142 -20.66 -5.26 13.96
CA PRO A 142 -20.20 -4.08 14.68
C PRO A 142 -20.33 -4.31 16.19
N THR A 143 -19.21 -4.67 16.80
CA THR A 143 -18.95 -4.67 18.23
C THR A 143 -17.93 -3.58 18.51
N ASP A 144 -17.79 -3.15 19.76
CA ASP A 144 -16.79 -2.12 20.08
C ASP A 144 -15.36 -2.59 19.75
N ALA A 145 -15.08 -3.91 19.82
CA ALA A 145 -13.80 -4.49 19.44
C ALA A 145 -13.57 -4.47 17.92
N SER A 146 -14.56 -4.85 17.11
CA SER A 146 -14.41 -4.83 15.64
C SER A 146 -14.36 -3.41 15.09
N ARG A 147 -15.03 -2.44 15.74
CA ARG A 147 -14.90 -1.01 15.41
C ARG A 147 -13.48 -0.47 15.61
N GLN A 148 -12.74 -0.98 16.59
CA GLN A 148 -11.35 -0.58 16.81
C GLN A 148 -10.38 -1.11 15.75
N GLN A 149 -10.80 -2.12 14.97
CA GLN A 149 -10.00 -2.69 13.88
C GLN A 149 -10.33 -2.08 12.51
N GLN A 150 -11.41 -1.28 12.41
CA GLN A 150 -11.73 -0.59 11.17
C GLN A 150 -10.67 0.47 10.85
N PRO A 151 -10.21 0.56 9.58
CA PRO A 151 -9.33 1.64 9.16
C PRO A 151 -9.88 3.02 9.53
N VAL A 152 -9.02 3.86 10.11
CA VAL A 152 -9.39 5.20 10.57
C VAL A 152 -9.08 6.22 9.48
N ILE A 153 -10.10 6.96 9.06
CA ILE A 153 -9.94 8.14 8.22
C ILE A 153 -9.86 9.37 9.13
N ARG A 154 -8.71 10.03 9.13
CA ARG A 154 -8.44 11.22 9.95
C ARG A 154 -9.24 12.45 9.48
N PRO A 155 -9.49 13.43 10.36
CA PRO A 155 -10.11 14.69 9.94
C PRO A 155 -9.16 15.52 9.06
N SER A 156 -9.70 16.48 8.31
CA SER A 156 -8.92 17.38 7.43
C SER A 156 -7.86 18.22 8.13
N SER A 157 -8.02 18.47 9.43
CA SER A 157 -7.00 19.12 10.25
C SER A 157 -5.72 18.30 10.41
N GLN A 158 -5.75 17.00 10.09
CA GLN A 158 -4.64 16.06 10.19
C GLN A 158 -4.21 15.51 8.82
N SER A 159 -4.19 16.36 7.79
CA SER A 159 -3.80 15.99 6.41
C SER A 159 -2.33 15.62 6.21
N LEU A 160 -1.46 15.77 7.23
CA LEU A 160 -0.06 15.39 7.16
C LEU A 160 0.26 14.38 8.25
N MET A 161 1.02 13.33 7.92
CA MET A 161 1.33 12.26 8.87
C MET A 161 2.05 12.79 10.12
N ASN A 162 2.93 13.78 9.96
CA ASN A 162 3.64 14.42 11.08
C ASN A 162 2.76 15.29 12.01
N ARG A 163 1.48 15.49 11.67
CA ARG A 163 0.47 16.15 12.50
C ARG A 163 -0.42 15.15 13.25
N VAL A 164 -0.28 13.86 12.97
CA VAL A 164 -1.05 12.82 13.66
C VAL A 164 -0.57 12.75 15.12
N PRO A 165 -1.49 12.79 16.11
CA PRO A 165 -1.11 12.64 17.51
C PRO A 165 -0.35 11.33 17.76
N GLY A 166 0.81 11.41 18.43
CA GLY A 166 1.66 10.25 18.67
C GLY A 166 2.53 9.83 17.48
N TYR A 167 2.59 10.64 16.42
CA TYR A 167 3.50 10.40 15.31
C TYR A 167 4.95 10.31 15.79
N ASP A 168 5.62 9.25 15.36
CA ASP A 168 7.06 9.08 15.46
C ASP A 168 7.66 8.76 14.09
N ARG A 169 8.93 9.14 13.90
CA ARG A 169 9.71 8.87 12.69
C ARG A 169 10.26 7.44 12.73
N SER A 170 9.35 6.48 12.81
CA SER A 170 9.62 5.05 12.90
C SER A 170 8.98 4.32 11.73
N SER A 171 9.46 3.12 11.43
CA SER A 171 8.85 2.23 10.44
C SER A 171 7.53 1.63 10.90
N GLN A 172 7.04 1.94 12.11
CA GLN A 172 5.86 1.29 12.67
C GLN A 172 4.57 1.63 11.90
N ALA A 173 3.73 0.61 11.75
CA ALA A 173 2.39 0.64 11.19
C ALA A 173 1.50 -0.32 11.99
N ASP A 174 0.20 -0.02 12.06
CA ASP A 174 -0.77 -0.74 12.90
C ASP A 174 -1.94 -1.35 12.09
N ASN A 175 -1.98 -1.10 10.77
CA ASN A 175 -3.04 -1.50 9.84
C ASN A 175 -4.42 -0.89 10.13
N VAL A 176 -4.48 0.09 11.01
CA VAL A 176 -5.71 0.78 11.41
C VAL A 176 -5.58 2.26 11.06
N MET A 177 -4.55 2.92 11.60
CA MET A 177 -4.27 4.33 11.39
C MET A 177 -3.14 4.51 10.36
N ILE A 178 -2.15 3.63 10.37
CA ILE A 178 -0.98 3.67 9.50
C ILE A 178 -0.78 2.31 8.85
N PHE A 179 -0.57 2.33 7.55
CA PHE A 179 -0.31 1.15 6.73
C PHE A 179 1.13 1.19 6.23
N HIS A 180 1.75 0.02 6.13
CA HIS A 180 2.88 -0.13 5.22
C HIS A 180 2.39 -0.08 3.79
N GLY A 181 3.25 0.33 2.87
CA GLY A 181 2.96 0.18 1.46
C GLY A 181 4.14 0.48 0.57
N ARG A 182 3.91 0.39 -0.73
CA ARG A 182 4.88 0.67 -1.78
C ARG A 182 4.29 1.53 -2.86
N GLU A 183 5.08 2.51 -3.29
CA GLU A 183 4.92 3.13 -4.58
C GLU A 183 5.65 2.28 -5.63
N LEU A 184 4.90 1.65 -6.54
CA LEU A 184 5.46 0.82 -7.59
C LEU A 184 5.26 1.49 -8.96
N ARG A 185 6.27 1.39 -9.81
CA ARG A 185 6.29 1.98 -11.16
C ARG A 185 6.78 0.96 -12.18
N GLY A 186 6.43 1.16 -13.45
CA GLY A 186 6.85 0.30 -14.56
C GLY A 186 5.92 -0.90 -14.80
N ILE A 187 4.71 -0.88 -14.26
CA ILE A 187 3.75 -2.00 -14.33
C ILE A 187 2.86 -1.85 -15.56
N THR A 188 3.07 -2.66 -16.59
CA THR A 188 2.45 -2.46 -17.92
C THR A 188 0.92 -2.54 -17.94
N ASN A 189 0.33 -3.28 -16.99
CA ASN A 189 -1.11 -3.52 -16.91
C ASN A 189 -1.79 -2.69 -15.82
N ALA A 190 -1.11 -1.73 -15.17
CA ALA A 190 -1.72 -0.91 -14.12
C ALA A 190 -2.82 0.01 -14.68
N SER A 191 -3.91 0.14 -13.93
CA SER A 191 -4.99 1.08 -14.25
C SER A 191 -4.49 2.52 -14.18
N GLY A 192 -5.13 3.42 -14.94
CA GLY A 192 -4.71 4.84 -15.04
C GLY A 192 -3.70 5.12 -16.16
N GLY A 193 -3.11 4.08 -16.76
CA GLY A 193 -2.31 4.20 -17.99
C GLY A 193 -0.90 4.74 -17.81
N MET A 194 -0.45 4.96 -16.57
CA MET A 194 0.91 5.44 -16.25
C MET A 194 1.85 4.35 -15.77
N GLY A 195 1.34 3.13 -15.57
CA GLY A 195 2.13 2.02 -15.03
C GLY A 195 2.48 2.17 -13.55
N TYR A 196 1.62 2.87 -12.80
CA TYR A 196 1.82 3.21 -11.40
C TYR A 196 0.82 2.47 -10.50
N VAL A 197 1.31 1.91 -9.40
CA VAL A 197 0.52 1.20 -8.39
C VAL A 197 0.91 1.71 -6.99
N LEU A 198 -0.08 1.90 -6.13
CA LEU A 198 0.12 2.00 -4.69
C LEU A 198 -0.32 0.68 -4.07
N GLN A 199 0.65 -0.07 -3.57
CA GLN A 199 0.39 -1.32 -2.86
C GLN A 199 0.29 -1.01 -1.36
N LEU A 200 -0.86 -1.18 -0.73
CA LEU A 200 -0.96 -1.21 0.74
C LEU A 200 -0.72 -2.62 1.27
N SER A 201 0.07 -2.70 2.33
CA SER A 201 0.65 -3.92 2.85
C SER A 201 0.31 -4.10 4.32
N PHE A 202 0.08 -5.35 4.74
CA PHE A 202 -0.15 -5.66 6.15
C PHE A 202 1.17 -5.67 6.90
N ALA A 203 1.28 -4.83 7.93
CA ALA A 203 2.35 -4.88 8.92
C ALA A 203 1.97 -5.91 9.99
N ASP A 204 2.79 -6.92 10.25
CA ASP A 204 2.48 -7.91 11.29
C ASP A 204 3.01 -7.44 12.65
N PRO A 205 2.16 -6.97 13.58
CA PRO A 205 2.63 -6.52 14.89
C PRO A 205 3.01 -7.70 15.81
N SER A 206 2.57 -8.93 15.50
CA SER A 206 2.81 -10.13 16.32
C SER A 206 4.05 -10.90 15.87
N GLY A 207 4.27 -10.87 14.55
CA GLY A 207 5.42 -11.37 13.84
C GLY A 207 5.87 -12.76 14.26
N GLU A 208 5.03 -13.75 14.09
CA GLU A 208 5.54 -15.11 14.13
C GLU A 208 6.52 -15.30 12.96
N ILE A 209 7.80 -15.44 13.29
CA ILE A 209 8.84 -15.76 12.30
C ILE A 209 8.55 -17.19 11.83
N THR A 210 8.04 -17.36 10.62
CA THR A 210 7.99 -18.68 10.01
C THR A 210 9.41 -19.18 9.82
N ALA A 211 9.70 -20.42 10.23
CA ALA A 211 11.05 -21.00 10.27
C ALA A 211 11.89 -20.90 8.98
N ALA A 212 11.28 -20.55 7.84
CA ALA A 212 11.95 -20.28 6.57
C ALA A 212 12.90 -19.05 6.62
N SER A 213 12.61 -18.03 7.44
CA SER A 213 13.44 -16.81 7.52
C SER A 213 14.49 -16.81 8.65
N SER A 214 14.57 -17.88 9.45
CA SER A 214 15.54 -18.05 10.55
C SER A 214 16.70 -18.99 10.21
N ALA A 215 16.87 -19.39 8.94
CA ALA A 215 17.82 -20.44 8.57
C ALA A 215 19.31 -20.06 8.70
N GLU A 216 19.64 -18.79 8.96
CA GLU A 216 20.98 -18.36 9.33
C GLU A 216 20.88 -17.53 10.61
N GLY A 217 21.66 -17.87 11.64
CA GLY A 217 21.70 -17.20 12.95
C GLY A 217 22.22 -15.76 12.89
N GLY A 218 21.59 -14.92 12.09
CA GLY A 218 21.94 -13.55 11.75
C GLY A 218 21.45 -12.57 12.80
N ILE A 219 22.36 -11.68 13.18
CA ILE A 219 22.09 -10.48 13.96
C ILE A 219 20.93 -9.72 13.31
N VAL A 220 19.82 -9.50 14.03
CA VAL A 220 18.75 -8.60 13.57
C VAL A 220 19.39 -7.24 13.32
N PRO A 221 19.43 -6.75 12.06
CA PRO A 221 20.06 -5.48 11.78
C PRO A 221 19.29 -4.39 12.55
N SER A 222 19.94 -3.80 13.55
CA SER A 222 19.43 -2.62 14.22
C SER A 222 19.17 -1.56 13.15
N GLY A 223 17.91 -1.17 12.96
CA GLY A 223 17.54 -0.16 11.97
C GLY A 223 18.38 1.10 12.12
N LYS A 224 18.66 1.79 11.02
CA LYS A 224 19.32 3.10 11.10
C LYS A 224 18.31 4.14 11.60
N GLY A 225 18.61 4.84 12.70
CA GLY A 225 17.78 5.95 13.20
C GLY A 225 16.89 5.60 14.39
N ALA A 226 15.64 6.10 14.42
CA ALA A 226 14.73 5.96 15.55
C ALA A 226 14.32 4.49 15.85
N ASP A 227 14.54 3.58 14.90
CA ASP A 227 14.16 2.16 14.98
C ASP A 227 15.25 1.25 15.58
N SER A 228 16.20 1.80 16.35
CA SER A 228 17.25 0.99 17.01
C SER A 228 16.71 -0.02 18.04
N ALA A 229 15.43 0.06 18.42
CA ALA A 229 14.74 -0.85 19.33
C ALA A 229 13.61 -1.67 18.67
N TRP A 230 13.49 -1.67 17.34
CA TRP A 230 12.44 -2.42 16.65
C TRP A 230 12.77 -3.92 16.60
N ASP A 231 11.80 -4.78 16.95
CA ASP A 231 11.98 -6.23 17.11
C ASP A 231 11.62 -7.06 15.87
N GLY A 232 11.50 -6.42 14.70
CA GLY A 232 11.95 -7.06 13.47
C GLY A 232 10.95 -7.83 12.63
N ARG A 233 9.65 -7.52 12.57
CA ARG A 233 8.70 -8.52 12.03
C ARG A 233 7.76 -8.06 10.91
N ALA A 234 8.38 -7.77 9.77
CA ALA A 234 7.83 -8.17 8.48
C ALA A 234 8.98 -8.76 7.64
N VAL A 235 8.78 -9.96 7.12
CA VAL A 235 9.81 -10.73 6.38
C VAL A 235 9.19 -11.34 5.10
N ASP A 236 8.16 -10.63 4.62
CA ASP A 236 7.16 -10.88 3.56
C ASP A 236 6.42 -12.26 3.59
N ALA A 237 5.26 -12.45 2.93
CA ALA A 237 5.07 -12.52 1.47
C ALA A 237 4.36 -11.33 0.80
N GLN A 238 3.86 -10.33 1.54
CA GLN A 238 3.32 -9.09 0.94
C GLN A 238 3.35 -7.89 1.93
N GLY A 239 4.23 -7.95 2.95
CA GLY A 239 4.55 -6.86 3.89
C GLY A 239 5.84 -6.16 3.46
N TRP A 240 6.43 -5.26 4.27
CA TRP A 240 7.81 -4.79 4.06
C TRP A 240 8.85 -5.90 4.35
N SER A 241 9.97 -5.89 3.62
CA SER A 241 11.12 -6.74 3.92
C SER A 241 11.91 -6.22 5.13
N THR A 242 12.77 -7.06 5.71
CA THR A 242 13.67 -6.62 6.79
C THR A 242 14.60 -5.51 6.31
N GLU A 243 15.06 -5.58 5.07
CA GLU A 243 15.89 -4.54 4.45
C GLU A 243 15.13 -3.24 4.25
N GLU A 244 13.86 -3.29 3.82
CA GLU A 244 12.99 -2.11 3.71
C GLU A 244 12.84 -1.39 5.04
N ILE A 245 12.71 -2.14 6.13
CA ILE A 245 12.57 -1.57 7.47
C ILE A 245 13.91 -1.07 8.00
N ALA A 246 14.98 -1.86 7.88
CA ALA A 246 16.30 -1.47 8.39
C ALA A 246 16.88 -0.22 7.70
N THR A 247 16.46 0.02 6.46
CA THR A 247 16.85 1.18 5.65
C THR A 247 15.78 2.26 5.58
N TYR A 248 14.69 2.12 6.34
CA TYR A 248 13.57 3.02 6.28
C TYR A 248 13.93 4.44 6.74
N ASP A 249 13.59 5.41 5.90
CA ASP A 249 13.86 6.84 6.09
C ASP A 249 12.78 7.70 5.40
N GLY A 250 11.51 7.31 5.54
CA GLY A 250 10.36 7.87 4.80
C GLY A 250 10.13 9.38 4.90
N TRP A 251 10.77 10.06 5.84
CA TRP A 251 10.76 11.52 5.96
C TRP A 251 11.83 12.24 5.12
N ARG A 252 12.71 11.50 4.43
CA ARG A 252 13.71 12.06 3.51
C ARG A 252 13.17 12.10 2.09
N SER A 253 13.77 12.93 1.24
CA SER A 253 13.42 12.99 -0.18
C SER A 253 13.67 11.66 -0.89
N ASP A 254 12.74 11.22 -1.72
CA ASP A 254 12.83 9.99 -2.52
C ASP A 254 14.12 9.86 -3.34
N GLN A 255 14.76 10.98 -3.68
CA GLN A 255 16.03 11.01 -4.43
C GLN A 255 17.20 10.38 -3.67
N VAL A 256 17.13 10.34 -2.33
CA VAL A 256 18.20 9.77 -1.49
C VAL A 256 17.86 8.39 -0.94
N ARG A 257 16.63 7.93 -1.18
CA ARG A 257 16.11 6.66 -0.68
C ARG A 257 16.41 5.53 -1.67
N ARG A 258 16.43 4.30 -1.17
CA ARG A 258 16.71 3.12 -1.99
C ARG A 258 15.45 2.67 -2.72
N TRP A 259 15.42 2.90 -4.02
CA TRP A 259 14.50 2.22 -4.93
C TRP A 259 14.94 0.77 -5.14
N ARG A 260 13.99 -0.15 -5.19
CA ARG A 260 14.21 -1.59 -5.36
C ARG A 260 13.61 -2.04 -6.68
N ASP A 261 14.40 -2.79 -7.45
CA ASP A 261 13.92 -3.45 -8.67
C ASP A 261 13.33 -4.83 -8.34
N ALA A 262 12.70 -5.46 -9.33
CA ALA A 262 12.13 -6.79 -9.20
C ALA A 262 13.12 -7.85 -8.67
N LYS A 263 14.39 -7.78 -9.12
CA LYS A 263 15.44 -8.68 -8.66
C LYS A 263 15.75 -8.49 -7.18
N THR A 264 15.80 -7.24 -6.72
CA THR A 264 16.03 -6.90 -5.31
C THR A 264 14.86 -7.38 -4.46
N TYR A 265 13.61 -7.10 -4.87
CA TYR A 265 12.44 -7.57 -4.14
C TYR A 265 12.41 -9.08 -3.98
N LYS A 266 12.71 -9.83 -5.05
CA LYS A 266 12.83 -11.27 -4.99
C LYS A 266 13.91 -11.74 -4.01
N ALA A 267 15.08 -11.09 -4.03
CA ALA A 267 16.18 -11.44 -3.12
C ALA A 267 15.87 -11.10 -1.64
N GLU A 268 14.94 -10.18 -1.40
CA GLU A 268 14.49 -9.77 -0.07
C GLU A 268 13.25 -10.57 0.41
N GLY A 269 12.82 -11.59 -0.36
CA GLY A 269 11.80 -12.57 0.01
C GLY A 269 10.53 -12.56 -0.85
N PHE A 270 10.29 -11.51 -1.65
CA PHE A 270 9.07 -11.35 -2.44
C PHE A 270 9.20 -12.16 -3.75
N GLU A 271 9.14 -13.49 -3.61
CA GLU A 271 9.52 -14.48 -4.63
C GLU A 271 8.79 -14.34 -5.97
N ASP A 272 7.51 -13.94 -5.92
CA ASP A 272 6.58 -13.80 -7.05
C ASP A 272 6.41 -12.35 -7.53
N PHE A 273 7.24 -11.40 -7.07
CA PHE A 273 7.13 -9.98 -7.45
C PHE A 273 7.08 -9.77 -8.98
N SER A 274 7.97 -10.42 -9.73
CA SER A 274 8.01 -10.34 -11.20
C SER A 274 6.75 -10.91 -11.87
N GLU A 275 6.11 -11.92 -11.26
CA GLU A 275 4.88 -12.51 -11.79
C GLU A 275 3.70 -11.54 -11.58
N VAL A 276 3.64 -10.90 -10.41
CA VAL A 276 2.55 -9.98 -10.03
C VAL A 276 2.68 -8.63 -10.75
N PHE A 277 3.88 -8.04 -10.78
CA PHE A 277 4.10 -6.66 -11.23
C PHE A 277 4.93 -6.53 -12.52
N GLY A 278 5.61 -7.60 -12.93
CA GLY A 278 6.48 -7.63 -14.11
C GLY A 278 7.95 -7.34 -13.80
N ASP A 279 8.86 -7.87 -14.64
CA ASP A 279 10.31 -7.75 -14.47
C ASP A 279 10.84 -6.30 -14.53
N GLY A 280 10.09 -5.41 -15.19
CA GLY A 280 10.42 -3.99 -15.29
C GLY A 280 9.94 -3.15 -14.11
N ALA A 281 9.20 -3.74 -13.18
CA ALA A 281 8.66 -3.02 -12.04
C ALA A 281 9.75 -2.72 -10.99
N TYR A 282 9.64 -1.55 -10.39
CA TYR A 282 10.50 -1.09 -9.31
C TYR A 282 9.69 -0.24 -8.35
N GLY A 283 10.17 -0.11 -7.11
CA GLY A 283 9.39 0.52 -6.06
C GLY A 283 10.18 1.17 -4.95
N LEU A 284 9.44 1.98 -4.19
CA LEU A 284 9.88 2.64 -2.97
C LEU A 284 8.86 2.37 -1.87
N ASN A 285 9.32 2.10 -0.65
CA ASN A 285 8.44 1.81 0.47
C ASN A 285 7.97 3.11 1.16
N HIS A 286 6.67 3.26 1.46
CA HIS A 286 6.11 4.41 2.19
C HIS A 286 5.15 3.96 3.28
N ARG A 287 5.10 4.71 4.39
CA ARG A 287 3.94 4.62 5.28
C ARG A 287 2.80 5.41 4.67
N PHE A 288 1.59 4.89 4.79
CA PHE A 288 0.39 5.52 4.30
C PHE A 288 -0.63 5.70 5.41
N PHE A 289 -1.45 6.73 5.31
CA PHE A 289 -2.61 6.91 6.16
C PHE A 289 -3.76 7.55 5.36
N LEU A 290 -4.96 7.50 5.94
CA LEU A 290 -6.16 8.04 5.33
C LEU A 290 -6.60 9.31 6.07
N HIS A 291 -7.04 10.32 5.33
CA HIS A 291 -7.72 11.48 5.90
C HIS A 291 -8.85 11.99 5.00
N TYR A 292 -9.72 12.81 5.56
CA TYR A 292 -10.69 13.58 4.81
C TYR A 292 -10.12 14.93 4.39
N ASP A 293 -10.66 15.52 3.33
CA ASP A 293 -10.61 16.97 3.13
C ASP A 293 -11.86 17.65 3.73
N ASP A 294 -11.93 18.98 3.62
CA ASP A 294 -13.07 19.76 4.12
C ASP A 294 -14.39 19.45 3.38
N GLY A 295 -14.31 18.78 2.23
CA GLY A 295 -15.47 18.29 1.45
C GLY A 295 -15.85 16.84 1.74
N GLY A 296 -15.20 16.18 2.71
CA GLY A 296 -15.46 14.78 3.07
C GLY A 296 -14.90 13.75 2.08
N ARG A 297 -14.11 14.16 1.08
CA ARG A 297 -13.41 13.22 0.20
C ARG A 297 -12.30 12.55 0.98
N MET A 298 -12.16 11.24 0.78
CA MET A 298 -11.07 10.48 1.38
C MET A 298 -9.81 10.66 0.51
N TRP A 299 -8.69 10.87 1.18
CA TRP A 299 -7.36 10.96 0.62
C TRP A 299 -6.48 9.89 1.22
N LEU A 300 -5.70 9.24 0.36
CA LEU A 300 -4.58 8.39 0.75
C LEU A 300 -3.34 9.27 0.69
N CYS A 301 -2.62 9.37 1.81
CA CYS A 301 -1.45 10.23 1.94
C CYS A 301 -0.24 9.40 2.32
N ALA A 302 0.83 9.54 1.54
CA ALA A 302 2.15 9.04 1.85
C ALA A 302 2.80 9.95 2.91
N GLU A 303 3.70 9.38 3.70
CA GLU A 303 4.39 10.11 4.77
C GLU A 303 5.15 11.36 4.32
N ASP A 304 5.66 11.37 3.08
CA ASP A 304 6.35 12.52 2.48
C ASP A 304 5.41 13.69 2.13
N GLY A 305 4.10 13.52 2.32
CA GLY A 305 3.07 14.52 2.06
C GLY A 305 2.45 14.45 0.66
N CYS A 306 2.87 13.50 -0.19
CA CYS A 306 2.18 13.21 -1.42
C CYS A 306 0.84 12.55 -1.10
N GLU A 307 -0.24 13.09 -1.66
CA GLU A 307 -1.59 12.60 -1.41
C GLU A 307 -2.39 12.54 -2.69
N GLY A 308 -3.36 11.64 -2.71
CA GLY A 308 -4.32 11.53 -3.80
C GLY A 308 -5.68 11.04 -3.30
N THR A 309 -6.69 11.26 -4.13
CA THR A 309 -8.07 10.84 -3.86
C THR A 309 -8.56 9.92 -4.98
N PRO A 310 -9.48 8.97 -4.71
CA PRO A 310 -10.05 8.12 -5.75
C PRO A 310 -10.61 8.93 -6.92
N SER A 311 -10.26 8.54 -8.14
CA SER A 311 -10.60 9.25 -9.36
C SER A 311 -11.18 8.30 -10.39
N LYS A 312 -12.32 8.68 -10.99
CA LYS A 312 -12.99 7.96 -12.08
C LYS A 312 -12.23 8.08 -13.41
N ARG A 313 -11.10 8.79 -13.44
CA ARG A 313 -10.34 9.10 -14.66
C ARG A 313 -9.57 7.86 -15.14
N GLY A 314 -10.29 6.84 -15.58
CA GLY A 314 -9.72 5.63 -16.17
C GLY A 314 -8.92 5.97 -17.43
N GLY A 315 -7.70 5.43 -17.52
CA GLY A 315 -6.70 5.70 -18.55
C GLY A 315 -7.09 5.25 -19.97
N GLY A 316 -8.07 5.91 -20.57
CA GLY A 316 -8.37 5.81 -21.99
C GLY A 316 -7.78 6.99 -22.74
N LEU A 317 -6.62 6.81 -23.38
CA LEU A 317 -6.12 7.73 -24.42
C LEU A 317 -7.16 7.90 -25.56
N PHE A 318 -8.06 6.93 -25.73
CA PHE A 318 -9.17 6.98 -26.68
C PHE A 318 -10.40 7.77 -26.20
N GLY A 319 -10.54 8.08 -24.90
CA GLY A 319 -11.66 8.86 -24.38
C GLY A 319 -11.58 10.35 -24.72
N LYS A 320 -10.40 10.86 -25.10
CA LYS A 320 -10.19 12.28 -25.47
C LYS A 320 -10.27 12.56 -26.98
N ILE A 321 -10.20 11.55 -27.84
CA ILE A 321 -10.20 11.76 -29.30
C ILE A 321 -11.64 11.82 -29.88
N GLY A 322 -12.65 11.31 -29.15
CA GLY A 322 -14.05 11.35 -29.59
C GLY A 322 -14.73 12.74 -29.58
N GLY A 323 -14.08 13.77 -29.03
CA GLY A 323 -14.65 15.11 -28.89
C GLY A 323 -14.33 16.10 -30.02
N PHE A 324 -13.54 15.72 -31.03
CA PHE A 324 -13.00 16.67 -32.02
C PHE A 324 -13.52 16.52 -33.46
N PHE A 325 -14.50 15.64 -33.73
CA PHE A 325 -15.01 15.40 -35.09
C PHE A 325 -16.53 15.61 -35.27
N GLY A 326 -17.22 16.26 -34.34
CA GLY A 326 -18.68 16.46 -34.38
C GLY A 326 -19.17 17.86 -34.77
N GLY A 327 -18.37 18.67 -35.46
CA GLY A 327 -18.72 20.05 -35.81
C GLY A 327 -18.28 20.45 -37.22
N MET A 328 -18.97 19.91 -38.22
CA MET A 328 -19.10 20.49 -39.56
C MET A 328 -20.55 20.36 -40.00
#